data_AF-A0A0B0CUF7-F1
#
_entry.id   AF-A0A0B0CUF7-F1
#
_cell.length_a   1.000
_cell.length_b   1.000
_cell.length_c   1.000
_cell.angle_alpha   90.00
_cell.angle_beta   90.00
_cell.angle_gamma   90.00
#
_symmetry.space_group_name_H-M   'P 1'
#
loop_
_entity.id
_entity.type
_entity.pdbx_description
1 polymer ?
#
loop_
_entity_poly.entity_id
_entity_poly.type
_entity_poly.pdbx_seq_one_letter_code
_entity_poly.pdbx_strand_id
1 'polypeptide(L)'
;GSWIGGDRDGNPNVTPDITWKTLQKQRKLVLKKYEDVLVELMKRFSHSTAQVSVSEKLIRSVQEEEGQLPKDKKWRVEREIYRRKFAIILERLRQVGQSETGYQYADELLEDLYEIQESATTHQPGKGELKKLRKLIRQVELFGFHLATLDIRNHSGEHESAVTELLKKVSIVDDYSALEESEKIKVLQEVLKDPRPISLLNEDYSESTQEMLNVFQMIREAHVEFGKRSIEVYLISMTESASDLLEVLVLAKEAGIYRLHADGTVESHINVAPLLETVDDLVAGPEILKTLFEMDVYNKHLAKHDNHQEIMLGYSDGSKDGGTLTANWRLYKAQLEIHDMAREYNVGLKFFHGRGGSLGRGGGPLNRSLLSQPVETLGDSVKITEQGEVLSSRYMLTDIAYRSLEQAASTLLEGAA
;
A
#
# COMPACT_ATOMS: atom_id res chain seq x y z
N GLY A 1 1.30 6.61 0.94
CA GLY A 1 0.01 6.26 0.33
C GLY A 1 -0.81 7.50 0.05
N SER A 2 -2.09 7.31 -0.28
CA SER A 2 -3.11 8.35 -0.45
C SER A 2 -4.44 7.81 0.07
N TRP A 3 -5.32 8.70 0.55
CA TRP A 3 -6.69 8.37 0.96
C TRP A 3 -7.74 8.86 -0.04
N ILE A 4 -7.35 9.72 -0.97
CA ILE A 4 -8.28 10.36 -1.91
C ILE A 4 -8.82 9.29 -2.86
N GLY A 5 -10.10 8.96 -2.72
CA GLY A 5 -10.76 7.90 -3.48
C GLY A 5 -10.71 6.51 -2.83
N GLY A 6 -10.10 6.37 -1.65
CA GLY A 6 -10.05 5.12 -0.88
C GLY A 6 -10.77 5.19 0.47
N ASP A 7 -10.72 6.34 1.12
CA ASP A 7 -11.42 6.61 2.39
C ASP A 7 -12.92 6.83 2.17
N ARG A 8 -13.74 5.90 2.66
CA ARG A 8 -15.21 5.91 2.54
C ARG A 8 -15.93 6.04 3.88
N ASP A 9 -15.18 6.11 4.98
CA ASP A 9 -15.73 6.29 6.31
C ASP A 9 -16.54 7.59 6.42
N GLY A 10 -17.84 7.46 6.71
CA GLY A 10 -18.80 8.56 6.75
C GLY A 10 -19.03 9.28 5.41
N ASN A 11 -18.58 8.74 4.28
CA ASN A 11 -18.67 9.38 2.98
C ASN A 11 -19.21 8.44 1.88
N PRO A 12 -20.54 8.40 1.66
CA PRO A 12 -21.17 7.52 0.68
C PRO A 12 -20.80 7.85 -0.78
N ASN A 13 -20.15 8.99 -1.04
CA ASN A 13 -19.74 9.35 -2.40
C ASN A 13 -18.47 8.60 -2.86
N VAL A 14 -17.78 7.90 -1.96
CA VAL A 14 -16.58 7.11 -2.30
C VAL A 14 -16.98 5.65 -2.54
N THR A 15 -17.55 5.43 -3.72
CA THR A 15 -17.96 4.10 -4.19
C THR A 15 -16.78 3.32 -4.80
N PRO A 16 -16.88 1.99 -4.98
CA PRO A 16 -15.90 1.18 -5.72
C PRO A 16 -15.53 1.79 -7.08
N ASP A 17 -16.49 2.34 -7.82
CA ASP A 17 -16.25 3.01 -9.11
C ASP A 17 -15.34 4.24 -8.98
N ILE A 18 -15.50 5.02 -7.91
CA ILE A 18 -14.66 6.19 -7.64
C ILE A 18 -13.24 5.75 -7.28
N THR A 19 -13.10 4.69 -6.49
CA THR A 19 -11.80 4.07 -6.19
C THR A 19 -11.11 3.59 -7.47
N TRP A 20 -11.82 2.89 -8.35
CA TRP A 20 -11.29 2.42 -9.63
C TRP A 20 -10.85 3.58 -10.53
N LYS A 21 -11.69 4.60 -10.71
CA LYS A 21 -11.35 5.81 -11.49
C LYS A 21 -10.13 6.53 -10.93
N THR A 22 -9.94 6.49 -9.62
CA THR A 22 -8.77 7.08 -8.96
C THR A 22 -7.49 6.34 -9.35
N LEU A 23 -7.48 5.01 -9.24
CA LEU A 23 -6.35 4.17 -9.65
C LEU A 23 -6.02 4.35 -11.14
N GLN A 24 -7.03 4.43 -12.02
CA GLN A 24 -6.83 4.73 -13.44
C GLN A 24 -6.16 6.09 -13.68
N LYS A 25 -6.59 7.13 -12.95
CA LYS A 25 -5.98 8.47 -13.05
C LYS A 25 -4.53 8.47 -12.57
N GLN A 26 -4.26 7.79 -11.46
CA GLN A 26 -2.92 7.65 -10.89
C GLN A 26 -1.98 6.93 -11.88
N ARG A 27 -2.40 5.78 -12.43
CA ARG A 27 -1.64 5.05 -13.45
C ARG A 27 -1.37 5.93 -14.67
N LYS A 28 -2.40 6.58 -15.23
CA LYS A 28 -2.26 7.43 -16.41
C LYS A 28 -1.22 8.53 -16.18
N LEU A 29 -1.23 9.14 -15.00
CA LEU A 29 -0.27 10.19 -14.65
C LEU A 29 1.16 9.65 -14.54
N VAL A 30 1.38 8.53 -13.83
CA VAL A 30 2.73 8.00 -13.62
C VAL A 30 3.35 7.47 -14.91
N LEU A 31 2.59 6.75 -15.74
CA LEU A 31 3.05 6.29 -17.05
C LEU A 31 3.43 7.46 -17.95
N LYS A 32 2.63 8.55 -17.93
CA LYS A 32 2.98 9.75 -18.70
C LYS A 32 4.29 10.38 -18.23
N LYS A 33 4.51 10.45 -16.91
CA LYS A 33 5.76 10.96 -16.34
C LYS A 33 6.97 10.11 -16.74
N TYR A 34 6.84 8.79 -16.74
CA TYR A 34 7.90 7.89 -17.18
C TYR A 34 8.18 8.02 -18.67
N GLU A 35 7.14 8.08 -19.50
CA GLU A 35 7.26 8.29 -20.96
C GLU A 35 8.07 9.55 -21.27
N ASP A 36 7.74 10.67 -20.63
CA ASP A 36 8.43 11.95 -20.85
C ASP A 36 9.94 11.84 -20.53
N VAL A 37 10.29 11.19 -19.42
CA VAL A 37 11.69 10.97 -19.02
C VAL A 37 12.41 10.02 -19.97
N LEU A 38 11.76 8.94 -20.41
CA LEU A 38 12.30 7.96 -21.36
C LEU A 38 12.59 8.60 -22.73
N VAL A 39 11.69 9.46 -23.23
CA VAL A 39 11.92 10.22 -24.46
C VAL A 39 13.16 11.11 -24.35
N GLU A 40 13.37 11.74 -23.20
CA GLU A 40 14.56 12.56 -22.97
C GLU A 40 15.85 11.71 -22.84
N LEU A 41 15.77 10.54 -22.20
CA LEU A 41 16.89 9.60 -22.13
C LEU A 41 17.25 9.07 -23.52
N MET A 42 16.27 8.67 -24.33
CA MET A 42 16.47 8.23 -25.71
C MET A 42 17.22 9.27 -26.55
N LYS A 43 16.90 10.56 -26.39
CA LYS A 43 17.63 11.65 -27.08
C LYS A 43 19.11 11.69 -26.69
N ARG A 44 19.44 11.48 -25.41
CA ARG A 44 20.80 11.57 -24.86
C ARG A 44 21.66 10.32 -25.10
N PHE A 45 21.07 9.15 -25.18
CA PHE A 45 21.79 7.88 -25.36
C PHE A 45 22.09 7.58 -26.84
N SER A 46 22.80 8.48 -27.53
CA SER A 46 23.15 8.36 -28.95
C SER A 46 24.42 7.54 -29.24
N HIS A 47 24.81 6.66 -28.33
CA HIS A 47 26.08 5.94 -28.44
C HIS A 47 26.01 4.89 -29.54
N SER A 48 27.02 4.88 -30.39
CA SER A 48 27.18 3.91 -31.48
C SER A 48 28.08 2.77 -31.04
N THR A 49 27.71 1.54 -31.37
CA THR A 49 28.56 0.35 -31.17
C THR A 49 29.90 0.41 -31.91
N ALA A 50 30.08 1.36 -32.83
CA ALA A 50 31.38 1.63 -33.45
C ALA A 50 32.35 2.42 -32.56
N GLN A 51 31.85 3.04 -31.47
CA GLN A 51 32.62 3.92 -30.59
C GLN A 51 32.67 3.42 -29.15
N VAL A 52 31.63 2.71 -28.70
CA VAL A 52 31.55 2.16 -27.34
C VAL A 52 31.21 0.69 -27.36
N SER A 53 31.69 -0.04 -26.36
CA SER A 53 31.24 -1.40 -26.07
C SER A 53 29.82 -1.36 -25.49
N VAL A 54 28.95 -2.23 -25.97
CA VAL A 54 27.59 -2.45 -25.44
C VAL A 54 27.51 -3.90 -25.01
N SER A 55 26.83 -4.19 -23.89
CA SER A 55 26.75 -5.56 -23.38
C SER A 55 26.05 -6.48 -24.39
N GLU A 56 26.53 -7.73 -24.48
CA GLU A 56 25.90 -8.75 -25.33
C GLU A 56 24.46 -9.02 -24.91
N LYS A 57 24.18 -8.96 -23.60
CA LYS A 57 22.85 -9.07 -23.02
C LYS A 57 21.88 -8.05 -23.65
N LEU A 58 22.27 -6.78 -23.67
CA LEU A 58 21.46 -5.68 -24.24
C LEU A 58 21.28 -5.79 -25.75
N ILE A 59 22.32 -6.21 -26.47
CA ILE A 59 22.22 -6.44 -27.91
C ILE A 59 21.21 -7.56 -28.20
N ARG A 60 21.28 -8.67 -27.46
CA ARG A 60 20.38 -9.82 -27.63
C ARG A 60 18.93 -9.45 -27.31
N SER A 61 18.68 -8.79 -26.18
CA SER A 61 17.34 -8.33 -25.80
C SER A 61 16.70 -7.46 -26.90
N VAL A 62 17.46 -6.51 -27.46
CA VAL A 62 16.96 -5.69 -28.59
C VAL A 62 16.62 -6.55 -29.81
N GLN A 63 17.46 -7.54 -30.16
CA GLN A 63 17.22 -8.40 -31.32
C GLN A 63 15.95 -9.25 -31.17
N GLU A 64 15.69 -9.77 -29.96
CA GLU A 64 14.53 -10.61 -29.66
C GLU A 64 13.23 -9.80 -29.62
N GLU A 65 13.26 -8.60 -29.05
CA GLU A 65 12.07 -7.80 -28.79
C GLU A 65 11.70 -6.85 -29.93
N GLU A 66 12.66 -6.36 -30.73
CA GLU A 66 12.39 -5.38 -31.80
C GLU A 66 11.44 -5.91 -32.88
N GLY A 67 11.33 -7.23 -33.03
CA GLY A 67 10.33 -7.88 -33.89
C GLY A 67 8.89 -7.51 -33.55
N GLN A 68 8.62 -7.22 -32.28
CA GLN A 68 7.29 -6.89 -31.75
C GLN A 68 6.88 -5.44 -32.03
N LEU A 69 7.85 -4.58 -32.41
CA LEU A 69 7.57 -3.19 -32.72
C LEU A 69 6.95 -3.00 -34.12
N PRO A 70 5.92 -2.14 -34.24
CA PRO A 70 5.47 -1.60 -35.52
C PRO A 70 6.64 -0.94 -36.29
N LYS A 71 6.65 -1.07 -37.62
CA LYS A 71 7.77 -0.60 -38.47
C LYS A 71 8.09 0.88 -38.31
N ASP A 72 7.06 1.71 -38.09
CA ASP A 72 7.16 3.16 -37.91
C ASP A 72 7.73 3.57 -36.54
N LYS A 73 7.69 2.66 -35.56
CA LYS A 73 8.21 2.88 -34.20
C LYS A 73 9.64 2.38 -33.99
N LYS A 74 10.19 1.64 -34.97
CA LYS A 74 11.58 1.15 -34.91
C LYS A 74 12.58 2.29 -35.07
N TRP A 75 13.63 2.28 -34.25
CA TRP A 75 14.73 3.21 -34.43
C TRP A 75 15.59 2.80 -35.63
N ARG A 76 15.84 3.73 -36.56
CA ARG A 76 16.42 3.41 -37.88
C ARG A 76 17.92 3.13 -37.86
N VAL A 77 18.63 3.62 -36.85
CA VAL A 77 20.09 3.50 -36.79
C VAL A 77 20.47 2.22 -36.06
N GLU A 78 20.87 1.19 -36.80
CA GLU A 78 21.15 -0.16 -36.28
C GLU A 78 22.21 -0.18 -35.17
N ARG A 79 23.22 0.69 -35.28
CA ARG A 79 24.35 0.77 -34.34
C ARG A 79 24.01 1.49 -33.03
N GLU A 80 22.86 2.17 -32.93
CA GLU A 80 22.43 2.90 -31.73
C GLU A 80 21.54 2.01 -30.83
N ILE A 81 22.15 0.97 -30.26
CA ILE A 81 21.44 -0.08 -29.51
C ILE A 81 20.59 0.47 -28.36
N TYR A 82 21.09 1.45 -27.60
CA TYR A 82 20.31 2.06 -26.51
C TYR A 82 19.01 2.72 -27.00
N ARG A 83 19.04 3.44 -28.13
CA ARG A 83 17.84 4.08 -28.68
C ARG A 83 16.85 3.05 -29.22
N ARG A 84 17.34 1.94 -29.77
CA ARG A 84 16.51 0.80 -30.15
C ARG A 84 15.82 0.20 -28.92
N LYS A 85 16.54 -0.04 -27.82
CA LYS A 85 15.92 -0.50 -26.57
C LYS A 85 14.93 0.51 -26.00
N PHE A 86 15.25 1.81 -25.97
CA PHE A 86 14.29 2.83 -25.53
C PHE A 86 13.02 2.88 -26.38
N ALA A 87 13.11 2.65 -27.70
CA ALA A 87 11.93 2.58 -28.56
C ALA A 87 11.02 1.39 -28.19
N ILE A 88 11.62 0.24 -27.84
CA ILE A 88 10.91 -0.94 -27.32
C ILE A 88 10.23 -0.60 -25.99
N ILE A 89 10.99 -0.08 -25.02
CA ILE A 89 10.48 0.30 -23.70
C ILE A 89 9.31 1.29 -23.82
N LEU A 90 9.45 2.31 -24.66
CA LEU A 90 8.41 3.32 -24.87
C LEU A 90 7.13 2.72 -25.43
N GLU A 91 7.22 1.76 -26.35
CA GLU A 91 6.03 1.09 -26.87
C GLU A 91 5.38 0.19 -25.83
N ARG A 92 6.17 -0.66 -25.15
CA ARG A 92 5.66 -1.52 -24.08
C ARG A 92 5.01 -0.70 -22.96
N LEU A 93 5.59 0.44 -22.59
CA LEU A 93 5.03 1.35 -21.58
C LEU A 93 3.67 1.92 -22.02
N ARG A 94 3.51 2.27 -23.29
CA ARG A 94 2.23 2.79 -23.82
C ARG A 94 1.13 1.74 -23.87
N GLN A 95 1.49 0.47 -23.91
CA GLN A 95 0.57 -0.67 -23.97
C GLN A 95 0.18 -1.21 -22.58
N VAL A 96 0.72 -0.66 -21.49
CA VAL A 96 0.36 -1.06 -20.10
C VAL A 96 -1.14 -0.90 -19.86
N GLY A 97 -1.80 -2.00 -19.46
CA GLY A 97 -3.24 -2.05 -19.25
C GLY A 97 -4.08 -1.92 -20.52
N GLN A 98 -3.49 -2.11 -21.72
CA GLN A 98 -4.18 -2.04 -23.01
C GLN A 98 -4.02 -3.31 -23.83
N SER A 99 -2.85 -3.97 -23.77
CA SER A 99 -2.62 -5.25 -24.45
C SER A 99 -1.55 -6.08 -23.76
N GLU A 100 -1.51 -7.37 -24.08
CA GLU A 100 -0.49 -8.33 -23.63
C GLU A 100 0.94 -7.94 -24.01
N THR A 101 1.11 -7.05 -25.00
CA THR A 101 2.44 -6.55 -25.40
C THR A 101 3.00 -5.48 -24.47
N GLY A 102 2.15 -4.92 -23.59
CA GLY A 102 2.58 -3.98 -22.56
C GLY A 102 3.31 -4.66 -21.41
N TYR A 103 4.00 -3.86 -20.59
CA TYR A 103 4.50 -4.36 -19.31
C TYR A 103 3.34 -4.76 -18.42
N GLN A 104 3.40 -5.97 -17.84
CA GLN A 104 2.40 -6.44 -16.89
C GLN A 104 2.68 -5.83 -15.50
N TYR A 105 3.94 -5.80 -15.11
CA TYR A 105 4.39 -5.26 -13.83
C TYR A 105 5.50 -4.23 -14.00
N ALA A 106 5.61 -3.32 -13.03
CA ALA A 106 6.65 -2.30 -13.03
C ALA A 106 8.07 -2.89 -12.92
N ASP A 107 8.21 -4.09 -12.35
CA ASP A 107 9.47 -4.80 -12.22
C ASP A 107 10.07 -5.18 -13.59
N GLU A 108 9.24 -5.50 -14.58
CA GLU A 108 9.71 -5.75 -15.95
C GLU A 108 10.34 -4.49 -16.57
N LEU A 109 9.77 -3.31 -16.30
CA LEU A 109 10.38 -2.04 -16.70
C LEU A 109 11.69 -1.79 -15.93
N LEU A 110 11.75 -2.14 -14.64
CA LEU A 110 12.98 -2.00 -13.85
C LEU A 110 14.10 -2.87 -14.41
N GLU A 111 13.82 -4.12 -14.76
CA GLU A 111 14.79 -5.03 -15.38
C GLU A 111 15.40 -4.42 -16.64
N ASP A 112 14.57 -3.88 -17.53
CA ASP A 112 15.03 -3.19 -18.74
C ASP A 112 15.89 -1.95 -18.44
N LEU A 113 15.51 -1.16 -17.43
CA LEU A 113 16.27 0.02 -17.04
C LEU A 113 17.60 -0.33 -16.37
N TYR A 114 17.65 -1.40 -15.57
CA TYR A 114 18.89 -1.91 -14.97
C TYR A 114 19.82 -2.47 -16.04
N GLU A 115 19.30 -3.17 -17.05
CA GLU A 115 20.11 -3.67 -18.15
C GLU A 115 20.78 -2.54 -18.95
N ILE A 116 20.03 -1.45 -19.20
CA ILE A 116 20.59 -0.22 -19.79
C ILE A 116 21.65 0.37 -18.87
N GLN A 117 21.39 0.46 -17.56
CA GLN A 117 22.33 1.02 -16.58
C GLN A 117 23.63 0.22 -16.52
N GLU A 118 23.55 -1.10 -16.43
CA GLU A 118 24.69 -2.02 -16.36
C GLU A 118 25.57 -1.85 -17.58
N SER A 119 24.97 -1.92 -18.78
CA SER A 119 25.69 -1.74 -20.04
C SER A 119 26.30 -0.34 -20.16
N ALA A 120 25.57 0.71 -19.77
CA ALA A 120 26.04 2.09 -19.87
C ALA A 120 27.23 2.39 -18.94
N THR A 121 27.25 1.79 -17.75
CA THR A 121 28.31 2.00 -16.76
C THR A 121 29.68 1.54 -17.26
N THR A 122 29.73 0.59 -18.21
CA THR A 122 31.00 0.08 -18.77
C THR A 122 31.79 1.10 -19.59
N HIS A 123 31.12 2.10 -20.18
CA HIS A 123 31.75 3.15 -21.00
C HIS A 123 31.45 4.58 -20.52
N GLN A 124 30.59 4.73 -19.50
CA GLN A 124 30.29 5.99 -18.81
C GLN A 124 30.48 5.85 -17.29
N PRO A 125 31.73 5.72 -16.80
CA PRO A 125 32.00 5.50 -15.38
C PRO A 125 31.74 6.75 -14.51
N GLY A 126 31.44 7.91 -15.12
CA GLY A 126 31.21 9.15 -14.39
C GLY A 126 29.93 9.11 -13.54
N LYS A 127 30.05 9.39 -12.23
CA LYS A 127 28.89 9.46 -11.31
C LYS A 127 27.77 10.38 -11.83
N GLY A 128 28.05 11.41 -12.62
CA GLY A 128 27.05 12.35 -13.17
C GLY A 128 26.28 11.86 -14.40
N GLU A 129 26.87 10.96 -15.22
CA GLU A 129 26.42 10.69 -16.60
C GLU A 129 25.07 9.95 -16.64
N LEU A 130 24.82 9.09 -15.64
CA LEU A 130 23.59 8.31 -15.52
C LEU A 130 22.59 8.86 -14.50
N LYS A 131 22.77 10.09 -14.00
CA LYS A 131 21.92 10.66 -12.92
C LYS A 131 20.43 10.58 -13.24
N LYS A 132 20.04 10.87 -14.49
CA LYS A 132 18.63 10.88 -14.91
C LYS A 132 18.05 9.46 -14.99
N LEU A 133 18.81 8.50 -15.50
CA LEU A 133 18.42 7.08 -15.52
C LEU A 133 18.25 6.54 -14.10
N ARG A 134 19.22 6.81 -13.21
CA ARG A 134 19.11 6.41 -11.79
C ARG A 134 17.91 7.02 -11.09
N LYS A 135 17.59 8.28 -11.41
CA LYS A 135 16.38 8.93 -10.89
C LYS A 135 15.13 8.21 -11.39
N LEU A 136 15.05 7.86 -12.67
CA LEU A 136 13.93 7.11 -13.22
C LEU A 136 13.78 5.74 -12.55
N ILE A 137 14.87 4.97 -12.43
CA ILE A 137 14.88 3.68 -11.74
C ILE A 137 14.29 3.83 -10.33
N ARG A 138 14.80 4.78 -9.53
CA ARG A 138 14.28 5.05 -8.19
C ARG A 138 12.80 5.46 -8.20
N GLN A 139 12.36 6.22 -9.20
CA GLN A 139 10.95 6.59 -9.35
C GLN A 139 10.06 5.38 -9.68
N VAL A 140 10.54 4.41 -10.47
CA VAL A 140 9.79 3.19 -10.77
C VAL A 140 9.74 2.26 -9.55
N GLU A 141 10.84 2.10 -8.81
CA GLU A 141 10.87 1.36 -7.54
C GLU A 141 9.83 1.91 -6.54
N LEU A 142 9.81 3.24 -6.37
CA LEU A 142 8.96 3.90 -5.39
C LEU A 142 7.48 3.95 -5.80
N PHE A 143 7.19 4.28 -7.05
CA PHE A 143 5.82 4.60 -7.48
C PHE A 143 5.14 3.51 -8.33
N GLY A 144 5.91 2.57 -8.88
CA GLY A 144 5.42 1.52 -9.78
C GLY A 144 4.51 2.06 -10.89
N PHE A 145 3.50 1.28 -11.28
CA PHE A 145 2.45 1.73 -12.21
C PHE A 145 1.18 2.25 -11.52
N HIS A 146 1.20 2.42 -10.20
CA HIS A 146 0.05 2.87 -9.41
C HIS A 146 0.24 4.27 -8.80
N LEU A 147 1.40 4.92 -8.98
CA LEU A 147 1.76 6.24 -8.43
C LEU A 147 1.83 6.31 -6.90
N ALA A 148 0.70 6.15 -6.21
CA ALA A 148 0.62 6.20 -4.76
C ALA A 148 -0.28 5.06 -4.28
N THR A 149 0.23 4.20 -3.40
CA THR A 149 -0.58 3.17 -2.74
C THR A 149 -1.82 3.80 -2.12
N LEU A 150 -3.00 3.33 -2.47
CA LEU A 150 -4.25 3.82 -1.93
C LEU A 150 -4.59 3.02 -0.66
N ASP A 151 -4.83 3.72 0.45
CA ASP A 151 -5.36 3.11 1.65
C ASP A 151 -6.90 3.09 1.54
N ILE A 152 -7.52 1.95 1.81
CA ILE A 152 -8.99 1.84 1.92
C ILE A 152 -9.35 1.98 3.40
N ARG A 153 -10.38 2.76 3.74
CA ARG A 153 -10.82 2.94 5.13
C ARG A 153 -12.33 2.88 5.23
N ASN A 154 -12.85 2.09 6.16
CA ASN A 154 -14.28 2.07 6.49
C ASN A 154 -14.51 1.85 7.99
N HIS A 155 -15.72 2.10 8.46
CA HIS A 155 -16.12 1.95 9.86
C HIS A 155 -16.40 0.48 10.22
N SER A 156 -15.96 0.04 11.41
CA SER A 156 -16.16 -1.33 11.95
C SER A 156 -17.60 -1.83 11.86
N GLY A 157 -18.57 -1.05 12.34
CA GLY A 157 -20.00 -1.41 12.29
C GLY A 157 -20.57 -1.71 10.89
N GLU A 158 -19.97 -1.19 9.81
CA GLU A 158 -20.37 -1.55 8.44
C GLU A 158 -19.90 -2.98 8.09
N HIS A 159 -18.75 -3.39 8.61
CA HIS A 159 -18.23 -4.76 8.50
C HIS A 159 -19.10 -5.73 9.29
N GLU A 160 -19.40 -5.41 10.55
CA GLU A 160 -20.24 -6.23 11.42
C GLU A 160 -21.62 -6.45 10.79
N SER A 161 -22.23 -5.39 10.23
CA SER A 161 -23.53 -5.47 9.56
C SER A 161 -23.50 -6.41 8.36
N ALA A 162 -22.47 -6.30 7.51
CA ALA A 162 -22.30 -7.15 6.34
C ALA A 162 -22.04 -8.61 6.72
N VAL A 163 -21.18 -8.86 7.71
CA VAL A 163 -20.87 -10.20 8.21
C VAL A 163 -22.09 -10.84 8.88
N THR A 164 -22.87 -10.06 9.62
CA THR A 164 -24.14 -10.53 10.23
C THR A 164 -25.10 -11.05 9.17
N GLU A 165 -25.30 -10.29 8.10
CA GLU A 165 -26.18 -10.70 7.02
C GLU A 165 -25.64 -11.92 6.26
N LEU A 166 -24.33 -11.95 5.97
CA LEU A 166 -23.67 -13.08 5.32
C LEU A 166 -23.87 -14.38 6.11
N LEU A 167 -23.54 -14.39 7.40
CA LEU A 167 -23.63 -15.58 8.26
C LEU A 167 -25.07 -16.07 8.43
N LYS A 168 -26.03 -15.14 8.50
CA LYS A 168 -27.46 -15.47 8.58
C LYS A 168 -27.96 -16.14 7.31
N LYS A 169 -27.58 -15.62 6.14
CA LYS A 169 -28.01 -16.17 4.84
C LYS A 169 -27.54 -17.60 4.61
N VAL A 170 -26.37 -17.97 5.15
CA VAL A 170 -25.87 -19.37 5.09
C VAL A 170 -26.21 -20.20 6.32
N SER A 171 -27.07 -19.70 7.21
CA SER A 171 -27.54 -20.41 8.41
C SER A 171 -26.40 -20.86 9.35
N ILE A 172 -25.33 -20.06 9.44
CA ILE A 172 -24.24 -20.29 10.40
C ILE A 172 -24.60 -19.67 11.76
N VAL A 173 -25.05 -18.41 11.77
CA VAL A 173 -25.53 -17.69 12.96
C VAL A 173 -26.71 -16.80 12.55
N ASP A 174 -27.79 -16.81 13.33
CA ASP A 174 -29.00 -16.02 13.03
C ASP A 174 -28.82 -14.51 13.29
N ASP A 175 -28.13 -14.15 14.38
CA ASP A 175 -27.81 -12.78 14.78
C ASP A 175 -26.39 -12.71 15.36
N TYR A 176 -25.42 -12.49 14.47
CA TYR A 176 -24.01 -12.39 14.83
C TYR A 176 -23.70 -11.14 15.66
N SER A 177 -24.39 -10.01 15.40
CA SER A 177 -24.19 -8.75 16.12
C SER A 177 -24.50 -8.85 17.61
N ALA A 178 -25.44 -9.73 17.99
CA ALA A 178 -25.84 -9.97 19.37
C ALA A 178 -24.91 -10.92 20.14
N LEU A 179 -23.91 -11.53 19.49
CA LEU A 179 -22.97 -12.43 20.15
C LEU A 179 -21.99 -11.68 21.05
N GLU A 180 -21.54 -12.34 22.10
CA GLU A 180 -20.41 -11.86 22.91
C GLU A 180 -19.10 -11.98 22.10
N GLU A 181 -18.11 -11.13 22.39
CA GLU A 181 -16.84 -11.07 21.62
C GLU A 181 -16.14 -12.43 21.49
N SER A 182 -16.12 -13.22 22.58
CA SER A 182 -15.51 -14.56 22.55
C SER A 182 -16.22 -15.54 21.60
N GLU A 183 -17.54 -15.38 21.42
CA GLU A 183 -18.34 -16.18 20.48
C GLU A 183 -18.15 -15.68 19.05
N LYS A 184 -18.11 -14.36 18.84
CA LYS A 184 -17.76 -13.75 17.54
C LYS A 184 -16.43 -14.27 17.03
N ILE A 185 -15.37 -14.15 17.85
CA ILE A 185 -14.02 -14.66 17.53
C ILE A 185 -14.06 -16.14 17.14
N LYS A 186 -14.80 -16.96 17.88
CA LYS A 186 -14.89 -18.40 17.59
C LYS A 186 -15.53 -18.66 16.23
N VAL A 187 -16.66 -18.02 15.94
CA VAL A 187 -17.38 -18.16 14.66
C VAL A 187 -16.48 -17.71 13.50
N LEU A 188 -15.86 -16.53 13.60
CA LEU A 188 -14.99 -16.01 12.54
C LEU A 188 -13.78 -16.91 12.30
N GLN A 189 -13.17 -17.46 13.36
CA GLN A 189 -12.07 -18.42 13.21
C GLN A 189 -12.52 -19.71 12.50
N GLU A 190 -13.71 -20.23 12.80
CA GLU A 190 -14.26 -21.40 12.13
C GLU A 190 -14.48 -21.11 10.63
N VAL A 191 -15.02 -19.93 10.30
CA VAL A 191 -15.20 -19.48 8.91
C VAL A 191 -13.85 -19.31 8.19
N LEU A 192 -12.84 -18.73 8.82
CA LEU A 192 -11.53 -18.50 8.21
C LEU A 192 -10.71 -19.79 8.05
N LYS A 193 -10.95 -20.81 8.89
CA LYS A 193 -10.33 -22.15 8.79
C LYS A 193 -10.99 -23.04 7.73
N ASP A 194 -12.20 -22.69 7.29
CA ASP A 194 -12.88 -23.39 6.20
C ASP A 194 -12.49 -22.77 4.84
N PRO A 195 -11.87 -23.53 3.91
CA PRO A 195 -11.53 -22.99 2.59
C PRO A 195 -12.76 -22.68 1.72
N ARG A 196 -13.96 -23.15 2.09
CA ARG A 196 -15.19 -22.90 1.32
C ARG A 196 -15.65 -21.45 1.48
N PRO A 197 -16.04 -20.77 0.40
CA PRO A 197 -16.67 -19.45 0.48
C PRO A 197 -18.04 -19.56 1.16
N ILE A 198 -18.42 -18.52 1.90
CA ILE A 198 -19.75 -18.39 2.53
C ILE A 198 -20.64 -17.37 1.82
N SER A 199 -20.11 -16.60 0.88
CA SER A 199 -20.91 -15.73 0.02
C SER A 199 -21.74 -16.58 -0.96
N LEU A 200 -23.03 -16.27 -1.04
CA LEU A 200 -23.95 -16.93 -1.95
C LEU A 200 -24.00 -16.16 -3.28
N LEU A 201 -23.73 -16.87 -4.38
CA LEU A 201 -23.82 -16.30 -5.72
C LEU A 201 -25.28 -15.99 -6.06
N ASN A 202 -25.55 -14.77 -6.52
CA ASN A 202 -26.88 -14.28 -6.92
C ASN A 202 -27.93 -14.26 -5.80
N GLU A 203 -27.50 -14.04 -4.56
CA GLU A 203 -28.40 -13.83 -3.42
C GLU A 203 -28.78 -12.35 -3.28
N ASP A 204 -30.00 -12.09 -2.78
CA ASP A 204 -30.45 -10.73 -2.48
C ASP A 204 -29.92 -10.29 -1.10
N TYR A 205 -28.72 -9.70 -1.10
CA TYR A 205 -28.17 -8.95 0.02
C TYR A 205 -28.77 -7.54 0.08
N SER A 206 -28.76 -6.93 1.26
CA SER A 206 -29.06 -5.50 1.40
C SER A 206 -28.08 -4.64 0.57
N GLU A 207 -28.51 -3.42 0.24
CA GLU A 207 -27.68 -2.49 -0.56
C GLU A 207 -26.33 -2.20 0.12
N SER A 208 -26.30 -2.03 1.44
CA SER A 208 -25.07 -1.80 2.21
C SER A 208 -24.13 -3.01 2.19
N THR A 209 -24.66 -4.22 2.39
CA THR A 209 -23.86 -5.45 2.32
C THR A 209 -23.34 -5.70 0.92
N GLN A 210 -24.17 -5.48 -0.11
CA GLN A 210 -23.74 -5.63 -1.49
C GLN A 210 -22.65 -4.62 -1.85
N GLU A 211 -22.77 -3.36 -1.42
CA GLU A 211 -21.73 -2.35 -1.60
C GLU A 211 -20.43 -2.76 -0.89
N MET A 212 -20.51 -3.28 0.34
CA MET A 212 -19.33 -3.80 1.06
C MET A 212 -18.63 -4.92 0.27
N LEU A 213 -19.39 -5.91 -0.22
CA LEU A 213 -18.84 -6.98 -1.06
C LEU A 213 -18.20 -6.42 -2.35
N ASN A 214 -18.84 -5.44 -2.97
CA ASN A 214 -18.30 -4.76 -4.16
C ASN A 214 -16.97 -4.03 -3.85
N VAL A 215 -16.78 -3.51 -2.63
CA VAL A 215 -15.49 -2.92 -2.21
C VAL A 215 -14.38 -3.96 -2.27
N PHE A 216 -14.58 -5.12 -1.64
CA PHE A 216 -13.54 -6.17 -1.62
C PHE A 216 -13.33 -6.78 -3.00
N GLN A 217 -14.38 -6.94 -3.80
CA GLN A 217 -14.25 -7.35 -5.20
C GLN A 217 -13.42 -6.36 -6.01
N MET A 218 -13.68 -5.05 -5.85
CA MET A 218 -12.89 -4.00 -6.50
C MET A 218 -11.42 -4.03 -6.05
N ILE A 219 -11.13 -4.29 -4.77
CA ILE A 219 -9.74 -4.44 -4.29
C ILE A 219 -9.07 -5.63 -5.00
N ARG A 220 -9.76 -6.78 -5.11
CA ARG A 220 -9.23 -7.96 -5.80
C ARG A 220 -8.93 -7.65 -7.28
N GLU A 221 -9.84 -6.99 -7.97
CA GLU A 221 -9.66 -6.56 -9.35
C GLU A 221 -8.52 -5.55 -9.48
N ALA A 222 -8.39 -4.63 -8.53
CA ALA A 222 -7.32 -3.65 -8.51
C ALA A 222 -5.94 -4.30 -8.31
N HIS A 223 -5.84 -5.37 -7.52
CA HIS A 223 -4.60 -6.14 -7.37
C HIS A 223 -4.18 -6.82 -8.67
N VAL A 224 -5.14 -7.33 -9.45
CA VAL A 224 -4.88 -7.94 -10.75
C VAL A 224 -4.47 -6.89 -11.77
N GLU A 225 -5.24 -5.81 -11.87
CA GLU A 225 -5.04 -4.78 -12.87
C GLU A 225 -3.85 -3.88 -12.53
N PHE A 226 -3.85 -3.20 -11.37
CA PHE A 226 -2.87 -2.20 -10.95
C PHE A 226 -1.69 -2.76 -10.15
N GLY A 227 -1.69 -4.06 -9.87
CA GLY A 227 -0.72 -4.73 -9.02
C GLY A 227 -1.06 -4.61 -7.55
N LYS A 228 -0.56 -5.54 -6.73
CA LYS A 228 -0.87 -5.64 -5.30
C LYS A 228 -0.50 -4.38 -4.50
N ARG A 229 0.59 -3.71 -4.87
CA ARG A 229 1.03 -2.45 -4.25
C ARG A 229 0.07 -1.26 -4.46
N SER A 230 -0.94 -1.40 -5.32
CA SER A 230 -1.95 -0.35 -5.52
C SER A 230 -2.83 -0.15 -4.29
N ILE A 231 -3.10 -1.21 -3.53
CA ILE A 231 -3.88 -1.20 -2.28
C ILE A 231 -3.23 -2.21 -1.33
N GLU A 232 -2.53 -1.73 -0.32
CA GLU A 232 -1.81 -2.60 0.64
C GLU A 232 -2.49 -2.66 2.01
N VAL A 233 -3.26 -1.64 2.37
CA VAL A 233 -3.82 -1.49 3.72
C VAL A 233 -5.32 -1.25 3.67
N TYR A 234 -6.05 -2.01 4.49
CA TYR A 234 -7.44 -1.75 4.85
C TYR A 234 -7.49 -1.24 6.29
N LEU A 235 -7.93 0.00 6.48
CA LEU A 235 -8.07 0.65 7.77
C LEU A 235 -9.50 0.47 8.29
N ILE A 236 -9.61 0.17 9.57
CA ILE A 236 -10.89 0.02 10.27
C ILE A 236 -11.02 1.16 11.26
N SER A 237 -11.86 2.15 10.95
CA SER A 237 -12.22 3.21 11.91
C SER A 237 -13.08 2.63 13.03
N MET A 238 -12.99 3.24 14.22
CA MET A 238 -13.71 2.78 15.43
C MET A 238 -13.48 1.30 15.74
N THR A 239 -12.21 0.86 15.76
CA THR A 239 -11.88 -0.51 16.19
C THR A 239 -11.98 -0.60 17.71
N GLU A 240 -12.84 -1.47 18.21
CA GLU A 240 -13.07 -1.67 19.64
C GLU A 240 -12.66 -3.08 20.10
N SER A 241 -12.51 -4.03 19.17
CA SER A 241 -12.35 -5.45 19.48
C SER A 241 -11.48 -6.22 18.47
N ALA A 242 -11.20 -7.49 18.75
CA ALA A 242 -10.42 -8.34 17.84
C ALA A 242 -11.28 -8.86 16.68
N SER A 243 -12.59 -9.06 16.91
CA SER A 243 -13.52 -9.48 15.87
C SER A 243 -13.59 -8.49 14.70
N ASP A 244 -13.47 -7.18 14.94
CA ASP A 244 -13.43 -6.14 13.90
C ASP A 244 -12.42 -6.45 12.79
N LEU A 245 -11.19 -6.87 13.15
CA LEU A 245 -10.15 -7.21 12.17
C LEU A 245 -10.45 -8.54 11.47
N LEU A 246 -10.99 -9.51 12.21
CA LEU A 246 -11.35 -10.82 11.67
C LEU A 246 -12.53 -10.73 10.69
N GLU A 247 -13.47 -9.81 10.91
CA GLU A 247 -14.58 -9.53 9.99
C GLU A 247 -14.07 -9.05 8.63
N VAL A 248 -13.12 -8.11 8.63
CA VAL A 248 -12.45 -7.67 7.39
C VAL A 248 -11.68 -8.82 6.74
N LEU A 249 -11.05 -9.71 7.51
CA LEU A 249 -10.42 -10.91 6.94
C LEU A 249 -11.43 -11.88 6.33
N VAL A 250 -12.63 -12.03 6.91
CA VAL A 250 -13.71 -12.83 6.32
C VAL A 250 -14.18 -12.20 5.01
N LEU A 251 -14.40 -10.89 4.96
CA LEU A 251 -14.77 -10.20 3.73
C LEU A 251 -13.65 -10.30 2.65
N ALA A 252 -12.39 -10.19 3.07
CA ALA A 252 -11.24 -10.41 2.19
C ALA A 252 -11.16 -11.86 1.69
N LYS A 253 -11.57 -12.83 2.50
CA LYS A 253 -11.66 -14.24 2.09
C LYS A 253 -12.69 -14.42 0.99
N GLU A 254 -13.87 -13.83 1.15
CA GLU A 254 -14.95 -13.94 0.17
C GLU A 254 -14.60 -13.33 -1.19
N ALA A 255 -13.82 -12.25 -1.22
CA ALA A 255 -13.28 -11.70 -2.47
C ALA A 255 -12.01 -12.42 -3.00
N GLY A 256 -11.48 -13.40 -2.27
CA GLY A 256 -10.26 -14.11 -2.63
C GLY A 256 -8.97 -13.28 -2.53
N ILE A 257 -8.96 -12.27 -1.67
CA ILE A 257 -7.77 -11.51 -1.25
C ILE A 257 -7.03 -12.25 -0.14
N TYR A 258 -7.79 -12.91 0.74
CA TYR A 258 -7.30 -13.91 1.69
C TYR A 258 -7.73 -15.30 1.21
N ARG A 259 -6.84 -16.30 1.22
CA ARG A 259 -7.20 -17.68 0.86
C ARG A 259 -6.42 -18.67 1.71
N LEU A 260 -7.13 -19.62 2.29
CA LEU A 260 -6.56 -20.84 2.84
C LEU A 260 -6.67 -21.94 1.78
N HIS A 261 -5.54 -22.49 1.37
CA HIS A 261 -5.49 -23.60 0.42
C HIS A 261 -5.59 -24.94 1.15
N ALA A 262 -6.00 -25.99 0.44
CA ALA A 262 -6.17 -27.33 0.99
C ALA A 262 -4.87 -27.95 1.52
N ASP A 263 -3.71 -27.48 1.03
CA ASP A 263 -2.38 -27.88 1.51
C ASP A 263 -1.93 -27.12 2.77
N GLY A 264 -2.79 -26.24 3.31
CA GLY A 264 -2.53 -25.42 4.49
C GLY A 264 -1.78 -24.12 4.19
N THR A 265 -1.43 -23.84 2.94
CA THR A 265 -0.81 -22.56 2.57
C THR A 265 -1.83 -21.44 2.61
N VAL A 266 -1.38 -20.25 3.01
CA VAL A 266 -2.22 -19.05 3.09
C VAL A 266 -1.74 -18.02 2.07
N GLU A 267 -2.68 -17.40 1.38
CA GLU A 267 -2.52 -16.14 0.66
C GLU A 267 -3.19 -15.03 1.47
N SER A 268 -2.51 -13.90 1.60
CA SER A 268 -3.07 -12.68 2.16
C SER A 268 -2.39 -11.51 1.46
N HIS A 269 -3.18 -10.62 0.86
CA HIS A 269 -2.66 -9.54 0.04
C HIS A 269 -3.09 -8.15 0.51
N ILE A 270 -3.69 -8.06 1.71
CA ILE A 270 -4.01 -6.80 2.36
C ILE A 270 -3.66 -6.87 3.83
N ASN A 271 -3.07 -5.81 4.37
CA ASN A 271 -2.83 -5.63 5.80
C ASN A 271 -4.09 -5.02 6.41
N VAL A 272 -4.67 -5.66 7.41
CA VAL A 272 -5.84 -5.17 8.12
C VAL A 272 -5.34 -4.38 9.32
N ALA A 273 -5.51 -3.07 9.27
CA ALA A 273 -4.93 -2.14 10.23
C ALA A 273 -6.04 -1.51 11.09
N PRO A 274 -6.03 -1.72 12.41
CA PRO A 274 -6.99 -1.09 13.30
C PRO A 274 -6.64 0.39 13.45
N LEU A 275 -7.67 1.24 13.55
CA LEU A 275 -7.51 2.64 13.94
C LEU A 275 -8.05 2.80 15.37
N LEU A 276 -7.11 3.06 16.30
CA LEU A 276 -7.41 3.31 17.70
C LEU A 276 -7.63 4.82 17.89
N GLU A 277 -8.88 5.24 18.10
CA GLU A 277 -9.28 6.66 18.06
C GLU A 277 -9.56 7.27 19.43
N THR A 278 -10.26 6.53 20.29
CA THR A 278 -10.65 6.99 21.62
C THR A 278 -9.58 6.68 22.65
N VAL A 279 -9.71 7.28 23.84
CA VAL A 279 -8.79 6.94 24.95
C VAL A 279 -8.97 5.49 25.39
N ASP A 280 -10.19 4.97 25.35
CA ASP A 280 -10.49 3.60 25.78
C ASP A 280 -9.96 2.58 24.76
N ASP A 281 -10.07 2.85 23.45
CA ASP A 281 -9.49 1.99 22.40
C ASP A 281 -7.97 1.90 22.54
N LEU A 282 -7.31 3.02 22.84
CA LEU A 282 -5.86 3.05 23.06
C LEU A 282 -5.43 2.22 24.27
N VAL A 283 -6.27 2.16 25.31
CA VAL A 283 -6.03 1.33 26.49
C VAL A 283 -6.33 -0.14 26.19
N ALA A 284 -7.32 -0.44 25.35
CA ALA A 284 -7.67 -1.80 24.95
C ALA A 284 -6.73 -2.39 23.89
N GLY A 285 -6.05 -1.53 23.11
CA GLY A 285 -5.19 -1.89 21.98
C GLY A 285 -4.21 -3.05 22.21
N PRO A 286 -3.42 -3.06 23.31
CA PRO A 286 -2.53 -4.18 23.62
C PRO A 286 -3.25 -5.52 23.72
N GLU A 287 -4.41 -5.59 24.39
CA GLU A 287 -5.15 -6.84 24.59
C GLU A 287 -5.86 -7.30 23.31
N ILE A 288 -6.40 -6.36 22.52
CA ILE A 288 -6.99 -6.65 21.19
C ILE A 288 -5.96 -7.34 20.30
N LEU A 289 -4.77 -6.73 20.18
CA LEU A 289 -3.71 -7.23 19.30
C LEU A 289 -3.09 -8.53 19.84
N LYS A 290 -2.91 -8.64 21.15
CA LYS A 290 -2.46 -9.88 21.79
C LYS A 290 -3.41 -11.04 21.47
N THR A 291 -4.71 -10.82 21.62
CA THR A 291 -5.75 -11.81 21.32
C THR A 291 -5.62 -12.31 19.89
N LEU A 292 -5.38 -11.41 18.92
CA LEU A 292 -5.13 -11.77 17.52
C LEU A 292 -3.83 -12.55 17.35
N PHE A 293 -2.72 -12.10 17.96
CA PHE A 293 -1.40 -12.74 17.83
C PHE A 293 -1.34 -14.14 18.45
N GLU A 294 -2.28 -14.49 19.33
CA GLU A 294 -2.43 -15.85 19.85
C GLU A 294 -3.16 -16.80 18.89
N MET A 295 -3.85 -16.28 17.87
CA MET A 295 -4.62 -17.08 16.91
C MET A 295 -3.74 -17.60 15.77
N ASP A 296 -3.81 -18.91 15.49
CA ASP A 296 -3.10 -19.53 14.35
C ASP A 296 -3.48 -18.89 13.00
N VAL A 297 -4.75 -18.54 12.82
CA VAL A 297 -5.27 -17.92 11.59
C VAL A 297 -4.60 -16.57 11.33
N TYR A 298 -4.46 -15.75 12.38
CA TYR A 298 -3.89 -14.42 12.28
C TYR A 298 -2.36 -14.47 12.18
N ASN A 299 -1.69 -15.40 12.88
CA ASN A 299 -0.26 -15.63 12.69
C ASN A 299 0.09 -16.00 11.25
N LYS A 300 -0.71 -16.87 10.61
CA LYS A 300 -0.54 -17.20 9.19
C LYS A 300 -0.77 -15.99 8.28
N HIS A 301 -1.68 -15.09 8.66
CA HIS A 301 -1.87 -13.81 7.98
C HIS A 301 -0.63 -12.91 8.12
N LEU A 302 -0.13 -12.71 9.33
CA LEU A 302 1.07 -11.89 9.61
C LEU A 302 2.32 -12.41 8.92
N ALA A 303 2.49 -13.74 8.82
CA ALA A 303 3.60 -14.34 8.10
C ALA A 303 3.64 -13.98 6.60
N LYS A 304 2.50 -13.57 6.01
CA LYS A 304 2.42 -13.08 4.62
C LYS A 304 2.75 -11.59 4.49
N HIS A 305 2.85 -10.89 5.61
CA HIS A 305 3.19 -9.48 5.74
C HIS A 305 4.50 -9.30 6.53
N ASP A 306 5.45 -10.22 6.34
CA ASP A 306 6.78 -10.20 6.97
C ASP A 306 6.75 -10.11 8.51
N ASN A 307 5.71 -10.67 9.14
CA ASN A 307 5.42 -10.54 10.57
C ASN A 307 5.32 -9.07 11.03
N HIS A 308 4.72 -8.21 10.22
CA HIS A 308 4.46 -6.82 10.56
C HIS A 308 2.96 -6.51 10.66
N GLN A 309 2.57 -5.81 11.72
CA GLN A 309 1.23 -5.26 11.90
C GLN A 309 1.26 -3.74 11.74
N GLU A 310 0.42 -3.20 10.84
CA GLU A 310 0.20 -1.74 10.76
C GLU A 310 -0.92 -1.35 11.72
N ILE A 311 -0.74 -0.27 12.49
CA ILE A 311 -1.72 0.21 13.47
C ILE A 311 -1.84 1.71 13.29
N MET A 312 -3.07 2.19 13.06
CA MET A 312 -3.31 3.62 12.96
C MET A 312 -3.70 4.22 14.32
N LEU A 313 -3.13 5.38 14.61
CA LEU A 313 -3.35 6.11 15.86
C LEU A 313 -4.11 7.42 15.58
N GLY A 314 -5.29 7.55 16.19
CA GLY A 314 -6.12 8.75 16.15
C GLY A 314 -5.68 9.78 17.19
N TYR A 315 -5.23 10.97 16.73
CA TYR A 315 -4.83 12.05 17.64
C TYR A 315 -5.97 13.04 17.93
N SER A 316 -6.84 13.24 16.94
CA SER A 316 -7.83 14.32 16.96
C SER A 316 -9.03 13.97 17.82
N ASP A 317 -9.53 12.76 17.67
CA ASP A 317 -10.73 12.31 18.36
C ASP A 317 -10.43 12.00 19.83
N GLY A 318 -9.29 11.36 20.14
CA GLY A 318 -8.77 11.29 21.52
C GLY A 318 -8.57 12.66 22.18
N SER A 319 -8.20 13.70 21.42
CA SER A 319 -8.09 15.07 21.96
C SER A 319 -9.45 15.74 22.20
N LYS A 320 -10.49 15.40 21.42
CA LYS A 320 -11.87 15.87 21.67
C LYS A 320 -12.49 15.17 22.87
N ASP A 321 -12.13 13.90 23.08
CA ASP A 321 -12.63 13.03 24.14
C ASP A 321 -11.98 13.34 25.51
N GLY A 322 -10.64 13.23 25.61
CA GLY A 322 -9.91 13.35 26.89
C GLY A 322 -9.09 14.62 27.09
N GLY A 323 -9.06 15.53 26.10
CA GLY A 323 -8.19 16.71 26.08
C GLY A 323 -6.76 16.41 25.62
N THR A 324 -6.09 17.40 25.01
CA THR A 324 -4.82 17.21 24.27
C THR A 324 -3.67 16.63 25.09
N LEU A 325 -3.48 17.04 26.35
CA LEU A 325 -2.39 16.51 27.18
C LEU A 325 -2.60 15.03 27.52
N THR A 326 -3.81 14.69 27.98
CA THR A 326 -4.20 13.32 28.32
C THR A 326 -4.09 12.42 27.10
N ALA A 327 -4.65 12.84 25.97
CA ALA A 327 -4.63 12.09 24.71
C ALA A 327 -3.20 11.79 24.27
N ASN A 328 -2.31 12.80 24.25
CA ASN A 328 -0.91 12.59 23.85
C ASN A 328 -0.13 11.69 24.82
N TRP A 329 -0.36 11.83 26.13
CA TRP A 329 0.28 10.95 27.11
C TRP A 329 -0.21 9.50 26.99
N ARG A 330 -1.52 9.31 26.77
CA ARG A 330 -2.12 7.99 26.54
C ARG A 330 -1.63 7.36 25.25
N LEU A 331 -1.56 8.12 24.15
CA LEU A 331 -0.96 7.68 22.90
C LEU A 331 0.50 7.25 23.09
N TYR A 332 1.29 8.02 23.83
CA TYR A 332 2.68 7.67 24.12
C TYR A 332 2.78 6.34 24.88
N LYS A 333 1.97 6.16 25.94
CA LYS A 333 1.94 4.92 26.72
C LYS A 333 1.44 3.72 25.90
N ALA A 334 0.33 3.87 25.18
CA ALA A 334 -0.24 2.81 24.37
C ALA A 334 0.74 2.30 23.33
N GLN A 335 1.48 3.20 22.66
CA GLN A 335 2.54 2.81 21.73
C GLN A 335 3.62 1.92 22.38
N LEU A 336 4.06 2.27 23.60
CA LEU A 336 5.03 1.45 24.35
C LEU A 336 4.44 0.10 24.76
N GLU A 337 3.24 0.10 25.33
CA GLU A 337 2.55 -1.11 25.79
C GLU A 337 2.28 -2.08 24.63
N ILE A 338 1.84 -1.56 23.48
CA ILE A 338 1.65 -2.34 22.26
C ILE A 338 2.99 -2.86 21.72
N HIS A 339 4.04 -2.03 21.70
CA HIS A 339 5.38 -2.43 21.24
C HIS A 339 5.97 -3.55 22.10
N ASP A 340 5.93 -3.40 23.42
CA ASP A 340 6.43 -4.39 24.37
C ASP A 340 5.68 -5.72 24.23
N MET A 341 4.35 -5.66 24.11
CA MET A 341 3.51 -6.84 23.85
C MET A 341 3.87 -7.51 22.52
N ALA A 342 3.93 -6.76 21.41
CA ALA A 342 4.20 -7.32 20.08
C ALA A 342 5.58 -7.99 20.00
N ARG A 343 6.56 -7.47 20.75
CA ARG A 343 7.89 -8.05 20.86
C ARG A 343 7.88 -9.47 21.44
N GLU A 344 6.98 -9.78 22.37
CA GLU A 344 6.83 -11.13 22.92
C GLU A 344 6.39 -12.15 21.85
N TYR A 345 5.70 -11.69 20.82
CA TYR A 345 5.24 -12.50 19.68
C TYR A 345 6.15 -12.41 18.44
N ASN A 346 7.27 -11.67 18.53
CA ASN A 346 8.18 -11.41 17.41
C ASN A 346 7.45 -10.78 16.19
N VAL A 347 6.55 -9.83 16.47
CA VAL A 347 5.81 -9.06 15.48
C VAL A 347 6.36 -7.63 15.44
N GLY A 348 6.81 -7.17 14.27
CA GLY A 348 7.21 -5.79 14.04
C GLY A 348 6.01 -4.87 13.87
N LEU A 349 6.13 -3.60 14.28
CA LEU A 349 5.00 -2.67 14.26
C LEU A 349 5.26 -1.48 13.35
N LYS A 350 4.27 -1.17 12.51
CA LYS A 350 4.23 0.10 11.76
C LYS A 350 3.15 0.99 12.35
N PHE A 351 3.55 1.99 13.12
CA PHE A 351 2.60 2.99 13.59
C PHE A 351 2.28 3.99 12.48
N PHE A 352 0.99 4.08 12.15
CA PHE A 352 0.43 5.04 11.24
C PHE A 352 -0.21 6.20 12.01
N HIS A 353 0.45 7.35 12.00
CA HIS A 353 0.00 8.51 12.73
C HIS A 353 -1.00 9.34 11.92
N GLY A 354 -2.25 9.42 12.40
CA GLY A 354 -3.27 10.39 11.95
C GLY A 354 -3.03 11.82 12.44
N ARG A 355 -1.77 12.23 12.63
CA ARG A 355 -1.41 13.57 13.12
C ARG A 355 -1.78 14.65 12.11
N GLY A 356 -2.10 15.84 12.63
CA GLY A 356 -2.47 17.00 11.84
C GLY A 356 -1.50 18.16 11.88
N GLY A 357 -1.76 19.19 11.06
CA GLY A 357 -0.89 20.35 10.92
C GLY A 357 -0.90 21.33 12.11
N SER A 358 -1.96 21.32 12.92
CA SER A 358 -2.11 22.18 14.09
C SER A 358 -1.56 21.54 15.37
N LEU A 359 -1.08 22.35 16.31
CA LEU A 359 -0.54 21.90 17.61
C LEU A 359 -1.49 20.93 18.35
N GLY A 360 -2.81 21.18 18.31
CA GLY A 360 -3.83 20.32 18.93
C GLY A 360 -4.05 18.97 18.25
N ARG A 361 -3.49 18.77 17.05
CA ARG A 361 -3.48 17.48 16.32
C ARG A 361 -2.07 16.88 16.25
N GLY A 362 -1.14 17.33 17.11
CA GLY A 362 0.27 16.89 17.08
C GLY A 362 1.13 17.59 16.03
N GLY A 363 0.67 18.74 15.52
CA GLY A 363 1.33 19.51 14.47
C GLY A 363 2.59 20.24 14.91
N GLY A 364 3.49 20.43 13.94
CA GLY A 364 4.80 21.02 14.11
C GLY A 364 5.74 20.61 12.97
N PRO A 365 7.00 21.04 13.00
CA PRO A 365 8.03 20.54 12.09
C PRO A 365 8.10 19.00 12.13
N LEU A 366 8.22 18.37 10.95
CA LEU A 366 8.17 16.91 10.80
C LEU A 366 9.20 16.19 11.68
N ASN A 367 10.43 16.74 11.76
CA ASN A 367 11.49 16.23 12.64
C ASN A 367 11.07 16.19 14.12
N ARG A 368 10.43 17.26 14.62
CA ARG A 368 10.00 17.31 16.02
C ARG A 368 8.86 16.34 16.30
N SER A 369 7.98 16.14 15.32
CA SER A 369 6.91 15.14 15.44
C SER A 369 7.48 13.73 15.56
N LEU A 370 8.46 13.40 14.73
CA LEU A 370 9.14 12.10 14.77
C LEU A 370 9.93 11.90 16.07
N LEU A 371 10.74 12.89 16.49
CA LEU A 371 11.50 12.83 17.76
C LEU A 371 10.64 12.77 19.03
N SER A 372 9.35 13.10 18.92
CA SER A 372 8.41 13.04 20.06
C SER A 372 7.79 11.66 20.27
N GLN A 373 8.04 10.72 19.37
CA GLN A 373 7.57 9.34 19.49
C GLN A 373 8.48 8.56 20.44
N PRO A 374 7.99 7.48 21.07
CA PRO A 374 8.86 6.59 21.82
C PRO A 374 9.95 6.02 20.91
N VAL A 375 11.21 6.09 21.35
CA VAL A 375 12.37 5.74 20.52
C VAL A 375 12.32 4.27 20.09
N GLU A 376 11.80 3.41 20.97
CA GLU A 376 11.60 1.99 20.77
C GLU A 376 10.74 1.67 19.53
N THR A 377 9.81 2.58 19.19
CA THR A 377 8.86 2.39 18.08
C THR A 377 9.39 2.83 16.71
N LEU A 378 10.56 3.46 16.66
CA LEU A 378 11.12 3.99 15.41
C LEU A 378 11.84 2.91 14.56
N GLY A 379 12.13 1.75 15.15
CA GLY A 379 12.95 0.70 14.51
C GLY A 379 12.27 -0.05 13.35
N ASP A 380 10.94 -0.18 13.38
CA ASP A 380 10.23 -1.10 12.47
C ASP A 380 9.62 -0.39 11.25
N SER A 381 9.06 0.82 11.43
CA SER A 381 8.74 1.81 10.38
C SER A 381 7.73 2.83 10.88
N VAL A 382 7.67 3.99 10.23
CA VAL A 382 6.71 5.05 10.55
C VAL A 382 5.93 5.45 9.31
N LYS A 383 4.60 5.60 9.47
CA LYS A 383 3.72 6.18 8.46
C LYS A 383 3.03 7.41 9.06
N ILE A 384 2.96 8.52 8.33
CA ILE A 384 2.38 9.78 8.83
C ILE A 384 1.38 10.30 7.81
N THR A 385 0.24 10.76 8.29
CA THR A 385 -0.74 11.48 7.48
C THR A 385 -0.26 12.91 7.25
N GLU A 386 -0.11 13.30 5.99
CA GLU A 386 0.09 14.70 5.62
C GLU A 386 -1.27 15.30 5.24
N GLN A 387 -1.74 16.27 6.03
CA GLN A 387 -3.07 16.85 5.83
C GLN A 387 -3.13 17.78 4.63
N GLY A 388 -4.31 17.89 4.02
CA GLY A 388 -4.54 18.69 2.82
C GLY A 388 -4.10 20.14 2.97
N GLU A 389 -4.34 20.75 4.14
CA GLU A 389 -3.99 22.14 4.43
C GLU A 389 -2.48 22.40 4.53
N VAL A 390 -1.65 21.37 4.78
CA VAL A 390 -0.18 21.51 4.86
C VAL A 390 0.54 21.13 3.57
N LEU A 391 -0.14 20.54 2.59
CA LEU A 391 0.50 20.07 1.35
C LEU A 391 1.19 21.19 0.58
N SER A 392 0.56 22.37 0.49
CA SER A 392 1.11 23.50 -0.25
C SER A 392 2.38 24.05 0.43
N SER A 393 2.37 24.17 1.75
CA SER A 393 3.50 24.70 2.50
C SER A 393 4.69 23.73 2.56
N ARG A 394 4.45 22.41 2.47
CA ARG A 394 5.51 21.39 2.51
C ARG A 394 6.03 20.96 1.15
N TYR A 395 5.17 20.87 0.13
CA TYR A 395 5.51 20.17 -1.11
C TYR A 395 5.34 20.99 -2.40
N MET A 396 4.79 22.21 -2.35
CA MET A 396 4.57 23.02 -3.57
C MET A 396 5.88 23.50 -4.22
N LEU A 397 6.88 23.85 -3.41
CA LEU A 397 8.19 24.29 -3.90
C LEU A 397 9.23 23.18 -3.70
N THR A 398 9.98 22.88 -4.76
CA THR A 398 10.94 21.76 -4.78
C THR A 398 11.95 21.79 -3.63
N ASP A 399 12.49 22.97 -3.30
CA ASP A 399 13.51 23.09 -2.24
C ASP A 399 12.91 22.85 -0.85
N ILE A 400 11.66 23.25 -0.62
CA ILE A 400 10.94 23.01 0.64
C ILE A 400 10.55 21.54 0.75
N ALA A 401 10.10 20.92 -0.35
CA ALA A 401 9.80 19.50 -0.41
C ALA A 401 11.05 18.67 -0.08
N TYR A 402 12.18 19.02 -0.70
CA TYR A 402 13.46 18.38 -0.43
C TYR A 402 13.85 18.49 1.04
N ARG A 403 13.80 19.70 1.61
CA ARG A 403 14.14 19.93 3.03
C ARG A 403 13.23 19.14 3.96
N SER A 404 11.94 19.04 3.64
CA SER A 404 10.97 18.30 4.45
C SER A 404 11.27 16.80 4.46
N LEU A 405 11.58 16.22 3.30
CA LEU A 405 11.97 14.81 3.18
C LEU A 405 13.34 14.53 3.81
N GLU A 406 14.31 15.44 3.65
CA GLU A 406 15.63 15.37 4.28
C GLU A 406 15.50 15.35 5.81
N GLN A 407 14.68 16.23 6.39
CA GLN A 407 14.45 16.26 7.82
C GLN A 407 13.80 14.98 8.33
N ALA A 408 12.81 14.44 7.62
CA ALA A 408 12.19 13.17 7.98
C ALA A 408 13.21 12.02 7.99
N ALA A 409 13.98 11.90 6.91
CA ALA A 409 14.98 10.84 6.76
C ALA A 409 16.11 10.96 7.79
N SER A 410 16.64 12.17 8.02
CA SER A 410 17.69 12.39 9.03
C SER A 410 17.20 12.02 10.42
N THR A 411 15.98 12.44 10.78
CA THR A 411 15.41 12.13 12.09
C THR A 411 15.16 10.64 12.31
N LEU A 412 14.67 9.93 11.30
CA LEU A 412 14.50 8.47 11.40
C LEU A 412 15.84 7.75 11.54
N LEU A 413 16.87 8.18 10.80
CA LEU A 413 18.21 7.61 10.91
C LEU A 413 18.86 7.90 12.26
N GLU A 414 18.69 9.11 12.80
CA GLU A 414 19.19 9.49 14.12
C GLU A 414 18.43 8.81 15.26
N GLY A 415 17.12 8.64 15.13
CA GLY A 415 16.28 8.00 16.15
C GLY A 415 16.43 6.48 16.21
N ALA A 416 16.84 5.84 15.11
CA ALA A 416 17.09 4.40 15.03
C ALA A 416 18.55 3.99 15.29
N ALA A 417 19.47 4.96 15.38
CA ALA A 417 20.89 4.75 15.67
C ALA A 417 21.14 4.70 17.18
#